data_AF-A0A7Y9JHA7-F1
#
_entry.id   AF-A0A7Y9JHA7-F1
#
_cell.length_a   1.000
_cell.length_b   1.000
_cell.length_c   1.000
_cell.angle_alpha   90.00
_cell.angle_beta   90.00
_cell.angle_gamma   90.00
#
_symmetry.space_group_name_H-M   'P 1'
#
loop_
_entity.id
_entity.type
_entity.pdbx_description
1 polymer ?
#
loop_
_entity_poly.entity_id
_entity_poly.type
_entity_poly.pdbx_seq_one_letter_code
_entity_poly.pdbx_strand_id
1 'polypeptide(L)'
;MIPYHEFAGKFFKFAAEPTSPLNPFSAESGPARDSAVAIYREVVEGSDLKIDKEFRAELPELLWIYSMGIVLYWVHDSSPGCRKTYLLVERTVPLVNRMVAMSRIPGFKSVTRELVGIIREVRA
;
A
#
# COMPACT_ATOMS: atom_id res chain seq x y z
N MET A 1 -6.10 -18.16 5.00
CA MET A 1 -4.91 -17.61 4.32
C MET A 1 -3.79 -18.63 4.09
N ILE A 2 -3.59 -19.62 4.96
CA ILE A 2 -2.49 -20.61 4.86
C ILE A 2 -2.34 -21.29 3.47
N PRO A 3 -3.41 -21.77 2.78
CA PRO A 3 -3.22 -22.45 1.47
C PRO A 3 -2.73 -21.51 0.36
N TYR A 4 -2.95 -20.19 0.49
CA TYR A 4 -2.50 -19.20 -0.49
C TYR A 4 -1.09 -18.68 -0.22
N HIS A 5 -0.51 -18.95 0.96
CA HIS A 5 0.86 -18.52 1.28
C HIS A 5 1.91 -19.31 0.50
N GLU A 6 1.78 -20.64 0.50
CA GLU A 6 2.66 -21.51 -0.30
C GLU A 6 2.47 -21.28 -1.81
N PHE A 7 1.22 -21.02 -2.24
CA PHE A 7 0.93 -20.65 -3.63
C PHE A 7 1.56 -19.30 -3.99
N ALA A 8 1.36 -18.27 -3.17
CA ALA A 8 1.93 -16.95 -3.39
C ALA A 8 3.46 -16.97 -3.40
N GLY A 9 4.09 -17.77 -2.53
CA GLY A 9 5.55 -18.04 -2.56
C GLY A 9 6.06 -18.45 -3.94
N LYS A 10 5.35 -19.38 -4.59
CA LYS A 10 5.72 -19.89 -5.92
C LYS A 10 5.30 -18.95 -7.05
N PHE A 11 4.15 -18.31 -6.91
CA PHE A 11 3.57 -17.40 -7.91
C PHE A 11 4.27 -16.04 -7.94
N PHE A 12 4.83 -15.60 -6.82
CA PHE A 12 5.54 -14.32 -6.69
C PHE A 12 6.70 -14.21 -7.68
N LYS A 13 7.41 -15.31 -7.96
CA LYS A 13 8.48 -15.29 -8.97
C LYS A 13 7.97 -14.80 -10.34
N PHE A 14 6.76 -15.20 -10.73
CA PHE A 14 6.14 -14.77 -11.98
C PHE A 14 5.49 -13.39 -11.89
N ALA A 15 4.96 -13.01 -10.72
CA ALA A 15 4.37 -11.68 -10.52
C ALA A 15 5.43 -10.58 -10.33
N ALA A 16 6.63 -10.93 -9.86
CA ALA A 16 7.76 -10.02 -9.67
C ALA A 16 8.55 -9.77 -10.96
N GLU A 17 8.31 -10.55 -12.02
CA GLU A 17 8.86 -10.28 -13.34
C GLU A 17 8.21 -8.98 -13.89
N PRO A 18 9.00 -7.92 -14.18
CA PRO A 18 8.44 -6.61 -14.54
C PRO A 18 7.51 -6.64 -15.76
N THR A 19 7.80 -7.52 -16.72
CA THR A 19 7.05 -7.71 -17.96
C THR A 19 5.88 -8.68 -17.84
N SER A 20 5.65 -9.23 -16.65
CA SER A 20 4.57 -10.18 -16.43
C SER A 20 3.22 -9.47 -16.41
N PRO A 21 2.19 -9.98 -17.09
CA PRO A 21 0.83 -9.43 -16.97
C PRO A 21 0.27 -9.58 -15.55
N LEU A 22 0.89 -10.45 -14.73
CA LEU A 22 0.52 -10.71 -13.34
C LEU A 22 1.20 -9.75 -12.35
N ASN A 23 2.06 -8.86 -12.83
CA ASN A 23 2.66 -7.82 -12.03
C ASN A 23 1.56 -6.87 -11.53
N PRO A 24 1.42 -6.62 -10.22
CA PRO A 24 0.39 -5.71 -9.68
C PRO A 24 0.44 -4.27 -10.24
N PHE A 25 1.56 -3.89 -10.85
CA PHE A 25 1.77 -2.59 -11.48
C PHE A 25 1.57 -2.60 -13.01
N SER A 26 1.29 -3.77 -13.62
CA SER A 26 1.02 -3.88 -15.06
C SER A 26 -0.32 -3.22 -15.44
N ALA A 27 -0.48 -2.89 -16.73
CA ALA A 27 -1.74 -2.38 -17.25
C ALA A 27 -2.86 -3.43 -17.14
N GLU A 28 -2.52 -4.70 -17.35
CA GLU A 28 -3.43 -5.84 -17.28
C GLU A 28 -3.97 -6.08 -15.86
N SER A 29 -3.20 -5.74 -14.82
CA SER A 29 -3.62 -5.80 -13.42
C SER A 29 -4.46 -4.59 -12.97
N GLY A 30 -4.68 -3.61 -13.86
CA GLY A 30 -5.42 -2.37 -13.58
C GLY A 30 -6.74 -2.59 -12.84
N PRO A 31 -7.67 -3.43 -13.32
CA PRO A 31 -8.95 -3.67 -12.64
C PRO A 31 -8.81 -4.24 -11.22
N ALA A 32 -7.82 -5.11 -11.00
CA ALA A 32 -7.56 -5.69 -9.68
C ALA A 32 -6.96 -4.65 -8.72
N ARG A 33 -6.02 -3.83 -9.22
CA ARG A 33 -5.46 -2.69 -8.48
C ARG A 33 -6.56 -1.70 -8.11
N ASP A 34 -7.41 -1.31 -9.04
CA ASP A 34 -8.48 -0.32 -8.81
C ASP A 34 -9.46 -0.81 -7.73
N SER A 35 -9.80 -2.11 -7.77
CA SER A 35 -10.62 -2.75 -6.73
C SER A 35 -9.93 -2.75 -5.36
N ALA A 36 -8.62 -3.04 -5.31
CA ALA A 36 -7.86 -3.01 -4.07
C ALA A 36 -7.71 -1.58 -3.51
N VAL A 37 -7.49 -0.58 -4.37
CA VAL A 37 -7.42 0.83 -4.00
C VAL A 37 -8.77 1.34 -3.50
N ALA A 38 -9.89 0.84 -4.03
CA ALA A 38 -11.24 1.18 -3.57
C ALA A 38 -11.45 0.81 -2.08
N ILE A 39 -10.92 -0.33 -1.63
CA ILE A 39 -10.96 -0.72 -0.21
C ILE A 39 -10.23 0.32 0.66
N TYR A 40 -9.04 0.77 0.25
CA TYR A 40 -8.32 1.81 0.99
C TYR A 40 -9.01 3.17 0.91
N ARG A 41 -9.76 3.45 -0.16
CA ARG A 41 -10.58 4.65 -0.28
C ARG A 41 -11.68 4.65 0.77
N GLU A 42 -12.39 3.54 0.96
CA GLU A 42 -13.40 3.40 2.01
C GLU A 42 -12.80 3.63 3.41
N VAL A 43 -11.61 3.08 3.68
CA VAL A 43 -10.89 3.29 4.94
C VAL A 43 -10.58 4.77 5.17
N VAL A 44 -10.05 5.45 4.15
CA VAL A 44 -9.72 6.87 4.26
C VAL A 44 -10.99 7.71 4.44
N GLU A 45 -12.03 7.47 3.64
CA GLU A 45 -13.29 8.21 3.69
C GLU A 45 -14.04 8.02 5.01
N GLY A 46 -14.03 6.81 5.56
CA GLY A 46 -14.62 6.49 6.86
C GLY A 46 -13.79 6.96 8.07
N SER A 47 -12.56 7.47 7.86
CA SER A 47 -11.70 7.96 8.94
C SER A 47 -12.02 9.40 9.34
N ASP A 48 -11.75 9.73 10.60
CA ASP A 48 -11.83 11.09 11.17
C ASP A 48 -10.56 11.93 10.89
N LEU A 49 -9.68 11.45 10.01
CA LEU A 49 -8.43 12.10 9.65
C LEU A 49 -8.68 13.48 9.02
N LYS A 50 -8.13 14.51 9.66
CA LYS A 50 -8.08 15.88 9.12
C LYS A 50 -6.74 16.12 8.45
N ILE A 51 -6.72 16.05 7.13
CA ILE A 51 -5.56 16.24 6.25
C ILE A 51 -5.96 17.08 5.03
N ASP A 52 -4.99 17.56 4.27
CA ASP A 52 -5.26 18.32 3.04
C ASP A 52 -6.04 17.48 2.01
N LYS A 53 -6.90 18.13 1.22
CA LYS A 53 -7.78 17.46 0.25
C LYS A 53 -6.99 16.75 -0.85
N GLU A 54 -5.90 17.35 -1.34
CA GLU A 54 -5.07 16.75 -2.39
C GLU A 54 -4.37 15.50 -1.84
N PHE A 55 -3.80 15.59 -0.64
CA PHE A 55 -3.17 14.44 0.00
C PHE A 55 -4.18 13.34 0.34
N ARG A 56 -5.39 13.69 0.80
CA ARG A 56 -6.47 12.72 1.05
C ARG A 56 -6.86 11.95 -0.21
N ALA A 57 -6.83 12.60 -1.37
CA ALA A 57 -7.20 11.96 -2.64
C ALA A 57 -6.20 10.88 -3.07
N GLU A 58 -4.90 11.08 -2.81
CA GLU A 58 -3.84 10.14 -3.18
C GLU A 58 -3.51 9.11 -2.07
N LEU A 59 -3.94 9.35 -0.82
CA LEU A 59 -3.67 8.46 0.32
C LEU A 59 -4.11 6.99 0.10
N PRO A 60 -5.25 6.68 -0.54
CA PRO A 60 -5.64 5.30 -0.81
C PRO A 60 -4.60 4.51 -1.61
N GLU A 61 -3.97 5.16 -2.59
CA GLU A 61 -2.94 4.52 -3.42
C GLU A 61 -1.63 4.34 -2.66
N LEU A 62 -1.25 5.32 -1.83
CA LEU A 62 -0.10 5.15 -0.91
C LEU A 62 -0.28 3.98 0.05
N LEU A 63 -1.48 3.82 0.61
CA LEU A 63 -1.80 2.70 1.49
C LEU A 63 -1.77 1.37 0.72
N TRP A 64 -2.24 1.37 -0.52
CA TRP A 64 -2.13 0.20 -1.39
C TRP A 64 -0.67 -0.17 -1.68
N ILE A 65 0.19 0.79 -2.05
CA ILE A 65 1.63 0.56 -2.27
C ILE A 65 2.30 0.03 -0.99
N TYR A 66 2.02 0.65 0.16
CA TYR A 66 2.49 0.16 1.45
C TYR A 66 2.06 -1.29 1.69
N SER A 67 0.80 -1.63 1.37
CA SER A 67 0.30 -3.00 1.50
C SER A 67 0.98 -3.99 0.55
N MET A 68 1.40 -3.56 -0.65
CA MET A 68 2.23 -4.39 -1.54
C MET A 68 3.60 -4.68 -0.91
N GLY A 69 4.19 -3.72 -0.20
CA GLY A 69 5.39 -3.96 0.62
C GLY A 69 5.16 -4.99 1.74
N ILE A 70 3.98 -4.96 2.38
CA ILE A 70 3.58 -5.99 3.37
C ILE A 70 3.39 -7.35 2.69
N VAL A 71 2.73 -7.42 1.54
CA VAL A 71 2.54 -8.67 0.79
C VAL A 71 3.88 -9.25 0.36
N LEU A 72 4.80 -8.41 -0.11
CA LEU A 72 6.18 -8.82 -0.42
C LEU A 72 6.85 -9.45 0.80
N TYR A 73 6.80 -8.79 1.95
CA TYR A 73 7.35 -9.36 3.19
C TYR A 73 6.66 -10.67 3.58
N TRP A 74 5.34 -10.73 3.47
CA TRP A 74 4.51 -11.88 3.81
C TRP A 74 4.89 -13.12 3.00
N VAL A 75 5.11 -12.96 1.68
CA VAL A 75 5.56 -14.03 0.79
C VAL A 75 6.88 -14.65 1.28
N HIS A 76 7.77 -13.85 1.88
CA HIS A 76 9.05 -14.31 2.41
C HIS A 76 9.02 -14.71 3.90
N ASP A 77 7.89 -14.52 4.59
CA ASP A 77 7.80 -14.80 6.02
C ASP A 77 7.62 -16.29 6.31
N SER A 78 8.73 -16.94 6.67
CA SER A 78 8.80 -18.35 7.06
C SER A 78 8.45 -18.61 8.54
N SER A 79 8.06 -17.59 9.30
CA SER A 79 7.69 -17.78 10.70
C SER A 79 6.33 -18.51 10.81
N PRO A 80 6.17 -19.44 11.79
CA PRO A 80 4.88 -20.07 12.05
C PRO A 80 3.71 -19.08 12.07
N GLY A 81 2.72 -19.31 11.20
CA GLY A 81 1.53 -18.48 11.03
C GLY A 81 1.80 -17.09 10.43
N CYS A 82 2.95 -16.86 9.79
CA CYS A 82 3.40 -15.54 9.32
C CYS A 82 3.41 -14.47 10.43
N ARG A 83 3.73 -14.87 11.67
CA ARG A 83 3.67 -13.98 12.84
C ARG A 83 4.53 -12.72 12.71
N LYS A 84 5.63 -12.76 11.94
CA LYS A 84 6.48 -11.59 11.72
C LYS A 84 5.78 -10.57 10.82
N THR A 85 5.01 -11.01 9.85
CA THR A 85 4.16 -10.15 9.00
C THR A 85 3.08 -9.48 9.85
N TYR A 86 2.39 -10.24 10.69
CA TYR A 86 1.39 -9.67 11.60
C TYR A 86 2.02 -8.64 12.54
N LEU A 87 3.17 -8.96 13.13
CA LEU A 87 3.93 -8.01 13.94
C LEU A 87 4.34 -6.77 13.13
N LEU A 88 4.78 -6.93 11.89
CA LEU A 88 5.14 -5.79 11.02
C LEU A 88 3.93 -4.86 10.89
N VAL A 89 2.78 -5.37 10.46
CA VAL A 89 1.53 -4.61 10.31
C VAL A 89 1.13 -3.92 11.62
N GLU A 90 1.12 -4.65 12.73
CA GLU A 90 0.77 -4.13 14.06
C GLU A 90 1.66 -2.95 14.47
N ARG A 91 2.94 -2.95 14.07
CA ARG A 91 3.89 -1.90 14.44
C ARG A 91 3.90 -0.73 13.47
N THR A 92 3.75 -0.99 12.17
CA THR A 92 3.86 0.05 11.13
C THR A 92 2.55 0.79 10.90
N VAL A 93 1.37 0.16 11.05
CA VAL A 93 0.08 0.86 10.87
C VAL A 93 -0.08 2.06 11.82
N PRO A 94 0.20 1.96 13.14
CA PRO A 94 0.15 3.13 14.02
C PRO A 94 1.20 4.20 13.69
N LEU A 95 2.35 3.81 13.13
CA LEU A 95 3.37 4.75 12.64
C LEU A 95 2.87 5.51 11.41
N VAL A 96 2.31 4.80 10.42
CA VAL A 96 1.68 5.39 9.23
C VAL A 96 0.58 6.36 9.64
N ASN A 97 -0.31 5.98 10.54
CA ASN A 97 -1.36 6.86 11.04
C ASN A 97 -0.80 8.16 11.65
N ARG A 98 0.26 8.05 12.47
CA ARG A 98 0.94 9.23 13.03
C ARG A 98 1.57 10.11 11.95
N MET A 99 2.24 9.52 10.96
CA MET A 99 2.83 10.26 9.84
C MET A 99 1.76 10.99 9.01
N VAL A 100 0.65 10.33 8.72
CA VAL A 100 -0.50 10.94 8.04
C VAL A 100 -1.08 12.07 8.88
N ALA A 101 -1.24 11.89 10.20
CA ALA A 101 -1.71 12.96 11.08
C ALA A 101 -0.76 14.17 11.12
N MET A 102 0.56 13.96 11.02
CA MET A 102 1.57 15.03 10.98
C MET A 102 1.53 15.85 9.68
N SER A 103 0.92 15.37 8.60
CA SER A 103 0.79 16.12 7.33
C SER A 103 0.11 17.50 7.48
N ARG A 104 -0.67 17.71 8.56
CA ARG A 104 -1.29 19.00 8.85
C ARG A 104 -0.32 20.06 9.37
N ILE A 105 0.85 19.64 9.88
CA ILE A 105 1.83 20.55 10.46
C ILE A 105 2.39 21.42 9.33
N PRO A 106 2.44 22.76 9.49
CA PRO A 106 2.84 23.67 8.41
C PRO A 106 4.14 23.30 7.69
N GLY A 107 5.15 22.80 8.41
CA GLY A 107 6.43 22.36 7.83
C GLY A 107 6.35 21.05 7.02
N PHE A 108 5.33 20.21 7.24
CA PHE A 108 5.16 18.93 6.55
C PHE A 108 4.34 19.03 5.26
N LYS A 109 3.63 20.16 5.05
CA LYS A 109 2.78 20.35 3.87
C LYS A 109 3.56 20.30 2.56
N SER A 110 4.80 20.79 2.55
CA SER A 110 5.67 20.72 1.37
C SER A 110 5.96 19.27 0.98
N VAL A 111 6.29 18.44 1.97
CA VAL A 111 6.58 17.01 1.77
C VAL A 111 5.35 16.28 1.23
N THR A 112 4.17 16.54 1.78
CA THR A 112 2.95 15.88 1.28
C THR A 112 2.57 16.31 -0.13
N ARG A 113 2.83 17.57 -0.50
CA ARG A 113 2.57 18.05 -1.86
C ARG A 113 3.55 17.45 -2.87
N GLU A 114 4.83 17.37 -2.51
CA GLU A 114 5.84 16.69 -3.32
C GLU A 114 5.50 15.21 -3.51
N LEU A 115 5.08 14.53 -2.44
CA LEU A 115 4.63 13.14 -2.52
C LEU A 115 3.42 12.96 -3.44
N VAL A 116 2.44 13.87 -3.38
CA VAL A 116 1.30 13.89 -4.32
C VAL A 116 1.78 14.08 -5.77
N GLY A 117 2.74 14.97 -6.00
CA GLY A 117 3.36 15.17 -7.31
C GLY A 117 3.99 13.89 -7.85
N ILE A 118 4.85 13.26 -7.04
CA ILE A 118 5.55 12.00 -7.40
C ILE A 118 4.55 10.90 -7.77
N ILE A 119 3.48 10.71 -6.98
CA ILE A 119 2.48 9.67 -7.27
C ILE A 119 1.81 9.92 -8.62
N ARG A 120 1.45 11.18 -8.90
CA ARG A 120 0.80 11.54 -10.17
C ARG A 120 1.72 11.35 -11.36
N GLU A 121 3.01 11.65 -11.20
CA GLU A 121 4.03 11.42 -12.23
C GLU A 121 4.26 9.93 -12.48
N VAL A 122 4.35 9.11 -11.43
CA VAL A 122 4.52 7.65 -11.57
C VAL A 122 3.31 6.98 -12.23
N ARG A 123 2.12 7.60 -12.15
CA ARG A 123 0.89 7.10 -12.79
C ARG A 123 0.77 7.46 -14.27
N ALA A 124 1.41 8.56 -14.71
CA ALA A 124 1.30 9.11 -16.06
C ALA A 124 2.06 8.25 -17.10
#